data_AF-X1E090-F1
#
_entry.id   AF-X1E090-F1
#
_cell.length_a   1.000
_cell.length_b   1.000
_cell.length_c   1.000
_cell.angle_alpha   90.00
_cell.angle_beta   90.00
_cell.angle_gamma   90.00
#
_symmetry.space_group_name_H-M   'P 1'
#
loop_
_entity.id
_entity.type
_entity.pdbx_description
1 polymer ?
#
loop_
_entity_poly.entity_id
_entity_poly.type
_entity_poly.pdbx_seq_one_letter_code
_entity_poly.pdbx_strand_id
1 'polypeptide(L)' 'MSSDWQAFWISWRFDFGLSLLIFLSSLIYLRGWLRLRRRGAGQFGPWQLAAMLGGLWAVYIALQSPLEAF' A
#
# COMPACT_ATOMS: atom_id res chain seq x y z
N MET A 1 -1.47 -28.69 5.24
CA MET A 1 -1.58 -27.30 5.75
C MET A 1 -2.60 -27.35 6.88
N SER A 2 -2.34 -26.71 8.03
CA SER A 2 -3.30 -26.71 9.16
C SER A 2 -4.57 -25.96 8.77
N SER A 3 -5.71 -26.36 9.33
CA SER A 3 -7.02 -25.71 9.16
C SER A 3 -6.97 -24.21 9.49
N ASP A 4 -6.15 -23.83 10.47
CA ASP A 4 -6.00 -22.45 10.93
C ASP A 4 -5.37 -21.56 9.86
N TRP A 5 -4.42 -22.09 9.10
CA TRP A 5 -3.77 -21.36 8.01
C TRP A 5 -4.75 -21.06 6.88
N GLN A 6 -5.67 -21.98 6.61
CA GLN A 6 -6.68 -21.82 5.57
C GLN A 6 -7.75 -20.80 6.00
N ALA A 7 -8.15 -20.83 7.28
CA ALA A 7 -9.07 -19.85 7.86
C ALA A 7 -8.50 -18.42 7.83
N PHE A 8 -7.21 -18.27 8.10
CA PHE A 8 -6.53 -16.97 8.02
C PHE A 8 -6.60 -16.33 6.63
N TRP A 9 -6.41 -17.09 5.55
CA TRP A 9 -6.44 -16.52 4.19
C TRP A 9 -7.85 -16.17 3.70
N ILE A 10 -8.87 -16.93 4.13
CA ILE A 10 -10.25 -16.73 3.70
C ILE A 10 -10.91 -15.55 4.43
N SER A 11 -10.42 -15.16 5.61
CA SER A 11 -10.99 -14.06 6.38
C SER A 11 -10.69 -12.66 5.81
N TRP A 12 -9.72 -12.53 4.89
CA TRP A 12 -9.43 -11.28 4.21
C TRP A 12 -10.55 -10.91 3.24
N ARG A 13 -11.14 -9.72 3.42
CA ARG A 13 -12.23 -9.23 2.58
C ARG A 13 -11.74 -8.07 1.72
N PHE A 14 -11.28 -8.35 0.51
CA PHE A 14 -10.75 -7.31 -0.37
C PHE A 14 -11.84 -6.41 -0.96
N ASP A 15 -11.87 -5.14 -0.54
CA ASP A 15 -12.64 -4.11 -1.24
C ASP A 15 -11.92 -3.65 -2.51
N PHE A 16 -12.54 -3.87 -3.68
CA PHE A 16 -11.95 -3.53 -4.97
C PHE A 16 -11.82 -2.02 -5.19
N GLY A 17 -12.78 -1.22 -4.70
CA GLY A 17 -12.75 0.24 -4.82
C GLY A 17 -11.59 0.84 -4.03
N LEU A 18 -11.41 0.39 -2.79
CA LEU A 18 -10.31 0.79 -1.94
C LEU A 18 -8.95 0.37 -2.52
N SER A 19 -8.87 -0.86 -3.04
CA SER A 19 -7.67 -1.36 -3.73
C SER A 19 -7.29 -0.49 -4.93
N LEU A 20 -8.28 -0.15 -5.77
CA LEU A 20 -8.08 0.71 -6.93
C LEU A 20 -7.63 2.12 -6.53
N LEU A 21 -8.25 2.72 -5.50
CA LEU A 21 -7.88 4.04 -5.00
C LEU A 21 -6.44 4.10 -4.46
N ILE A 22 -6.04 3.09 -3.69
CA ILE A 22 -4.67 2.98 -3.15
C ILE A 22 -3.66 2.79 -4.28
N PHE A 23 -3.99 1.94 -5.27
CA PHE A 23 -3.15 1.71 -6.43
C PHE A 23 -2.97 2.99 -7.27
N LEU A 24 -4.06 3.69 -7.58
CA LEU A 24 -4.02 4.94 -8.32
C LEU A 24 -3.23 6.03 -7.56
N SER A 25 -3.45 6.15 -6.24
CA SER A 25 -2.72 7.10 -5.40
C SER A 25 -1.22 6.81 -5.39
N SER A 26 -0.83 5.52 -5.28
CA SER A 26 0.56 5.07 -5.37
C SER A 26 1.19 5.44 -6.71
N LEU A 27 0.47 5.23 -7.82
CA LEU A 27 0.95 5.57 -9.16
C LEU A 27 1.11 7.07 -9.38
N ILE A 28 0.15 7.87 -8.90
CA ILE A 28 0.22 9.34 -9.00
C ILE A 28 1.43 9.86 -8.21
N TYR A 29 1.62 9.38 -6.98
CA TYR A 29 2.75 9.79 -6.15
C TYR A 29 4.09 9.37 -6.76
N LEU A 30 4.21 8.12 -7.23
CA LEU A 30 5.41 7.62 -7.89
C LEU A 30 5.75 8.46 -9.13
N ARG A 31 4.76 8.77 -9.97
CA ARG A 31 4.95 9.63 -11.15
C ARG A 31 5.42 11.03 -10.78
N GLY A 32 4.82 11.63 -9.76
CA GLY A 32 5.22 12.94 -9.23
C GLY A 32 6.66 12.93 -8.73
N TRP A 33 7.01 11.93 -7.92
CA TRP A 33 8.35 11.73 -7.37
C TRP A 33 9.40 11.52 -8.47
N LEU A 34 9.12 10.68 -9.47
CA LEU A 34 10.02 10.47 -10.62
C LEU A 34 10.26 11.77 -11.39
N ARG A 35 9.21 12.58 -11.60
CA ARG A 35 9.33 13.88 -12.27
C ARG A 35 10.18 14.86 -11.46
N LEU A 36 10.01 14.90 -10.14
CA LEU A 36 10.81 15.74 -9.23
C LEU A 36 12.27 15.31 -9.21
N ARG A 37 12.52 14.01 -9.11
CA ARG A 37 13.88 13.45 -9.09
C ARG A 37 14.63 13.68 -10.39
N ARG A 38 13.95 13.57 -11.54
CA ARG A 38 14.52 13.89 -12.85
C ARG A 38 14.91 15.37 -13.00
N ARG A 39 14.29 16.29 -12.24
CA ARG A 39 14.60 17.72 -12.28
C ARG A 39 15.80 18.11 -11.40
N GLY A 40 16.59 17.15 -10.93
CA GLY A 40 17.83 17.42 -10.18
C GLY A 40 17.60 17.77 -8.72
N ALA A 41 16.41 17.53 -8.18
CA ALA A 41 16.14 17.75 -6.77
C ALA A 41 16.74 16.60 -5.94
N GLY A 42 18.06 16.64 -5.71
CA GLY A 42 18.81 15.65 -4.92
C GLY A 42 18.32 15.51 -3.47
N GLN A 43 17.55 16.49 -2.99
CA GLN A 43 16.80 16.47 -1.74
C GLN A 43 15.65 15.43 -1.71
N PHE A 44 15.15 14.97 -2.87
CA PHE A 44 14.15 13.89 -2.95
C PHE A 44 14.83 12.54 -3.19
N GLY A 45 15.32 11.97 -2.09
CA GLY A 45 15.85 10.61 -2.04
C GLY A 45 14.78 9.53 -2.21
N PRO A 46 15.22 8.26 -2.36
CA PRO A 46 14.31 7.11 -2.44
C PRO A 46 13.51 6.87 -1.15
N TRP A 47 13.98 7.37 -0.01
CA TRP A 47 13.33 7.17 1.29
C TRP A 47 12.00 7.90 1.44
N GLN A 48 11.81 9.07 0.84
CA GLN A 48 10.48 9.70 0.87
C GLN A 48 9.44 8.86 0.12
N LEU A 49 9.84 8.28 -1.03
CA LEU A 49 8.99 7.38 -1.78
C LEU A 49 8.68 6.10 -1.00
N ALA A 50 9.70 5.48 -0.41
CA ALA A 50 9.53 4.27 0.39
C ALA A 50 8.64 4.52 1.60
N ALA A 51 8.81 5.64 2.31
CA ALA A 51 7.99 6.00 3.46
C ALA A 51 6.54 6.26 3.07
N MET A 52 6.30 7.01 1.99
CA MET A 52 4.94 7.31 1.53
C MET A 52 4.21 6.06 1.06
N LEU A 53 4.84 5.27 0.17
CA LEU A 53 4.24 4.02 -0.31
C LEU A 53 4.07 3.01 0.82
N GLY A 54 5.08 2.87 1.68
CA GLY A 54 5.02 1.99 2.84
C GLY A 54 3.87 2.35 3.78
N GLY A 55 3.70 3.63 4.10
CA GLY A 55 2.58 4.10 4.92
C GLY A 55 1.22 3.84 4.24
N LEU A 56 1.11 4.11 2.94
CA LEU A 56 -0.13 3.89 2.20
C LEU A 56 -0.52 2.40 2.16
N TRP A 57 0.45 1.52 1.91
CA TRP A 57 0.23 0.07 1.93
C TRP A 57 -0.01 -0.47 3.35
N ALA A 58 0.62 0.10 4.37
CA ALA A 58 0.34 -0.24 5.76
C ALA A 58 -1.12 0.07 6.14
N VAL A 59 -1.61 1.24 5.75
CA VAL A 59 -3.03 1.61 5.94
C VAL A 59 -3.95 0.68 5.16
N TYR A 60 -3.63 0.36 3.90
CA TYR A 60 -4.39 -0.60 3.11
C TYR A 60 -4.48 -1.97 3.80
N ILE A 61 -3.35 -2.49 4.26
CA ILE A 61 -3.28 -3.76 4.98
C ILE A 61 -4.13 -3.70 6.24
N ALA A 62 -4.01 -2.63 7.04
CA ALA A 62 -4.80 -2.47 8.25
C ALA A 62 -6.31 -2.48 7.96
N LEU A 63 -6.76 -1.76 6.94
CA LEU A 63 -8.18 -1.68 6.57
C LEU A 63 -8.75 -3.00 6.01
N GLN A 64 -7.93 -3.78 5.31
CA GLN A 64 -8.35 -5.06 4.73
C GLN A 64 -8.10 -6.24 5.67
N SER A 65 -7.32 -6.03 6.74
CA SER A 65 -6.96 -7.08 7.67
C SER A 65 -8.19 -7.55 8.46
N PRO A 66 -8.25 -8.85 8.80
CA PRO A 66 -9.33 -9.44 9.57
C PRO A 66 -9.18 -9.12 11.08
N LEU A 67 -8.90 -7.85 11.43
CA LEU A 67 -8.76 -7.40 12.82
C LEU A 67 -10.07 -7.56 13.61
N GLU A 68 -11.21 -7.49 12.94
CA GLU A 68 -12.55 -7.69 13.52
C GLU A 68 -12.92 -9.18 13.66
N ALA A 69 -12.14 -10.10 13.06
CA ALA A 69 -12.53 -11.51 12.94
C ALA A 69 -12.14 -12.40 14.13
N PHE A 70 -11.47 -11.84 15.15
CA PHE A 70 -10.96 -12.56 16.32
C PHE A 70 -11.37 -11.90 17.63
#